data_AF-A0A256XJS8-F1
#
_entry.id   AF-A0A256XJS8-F1
#
_cell.length_a   1.000
_cell.length_b   1.000
_cell.length_c   1.000
_cell.angle_alpha   90.00
_cell.angle_beta   90.00
_cell.angle_gamma   90.00
#
_symmetry.space_group_name_H-M   'P 1'
#
loop_
_entity.id
_entity.type
_entity.pdbx_description
1 polymer ?
#
loop_
_entity_poly.entity_id
_entity_poly.type
_entity_poly.pdbx_seq_one_letter_code
_entity_poly.pdbx_strand_id
1 'polypeptide(L)'
;MSTISSITKEIVNNNPLINEALSLGIVSHGKLAEFLKPKLEEITGQKINDHTIIMALRRYEAQLIKTTEREERKLFNEINIKTDISYLHLRNSQSTLNQILNFHSKIDLQKGEIYHITQDPDEITIITNNSIMKQIMETIEEQDMIALHINMVMIILKYSKDHTNSQEMFQKISWKLTRNDIKITTWIHKSNELILILNENDVIPTYNTLFKFKNTIEITSDTRKKGKIKIISSSKGEKTEK
;
A
#
# COMPACT_ATOMS: atom_id res chain seq x y z
N MET A 1 -23.72 -20.30 -21.33
CA MET A 1 -22.48 -20.88 -21.90
C MET A 1 -21.35 -19.88 -21.68
N SER A 2 -20.28 -20.29 -20.99
CA SER A 2 -19.08 -19.48 -20.84
C SER A 2 -18.34 -19.39 -22.18
N THR A 3 -18.09 -18.18 -22.68
CA THR A 3 -17.35 -17.99 -23.94
C THR A 3 -15.86 -18.10 -23.69
N ILE A 4 -15.06 -18.41 -24.73
CA ILE A 4 -13.59 -18.41 -24.65
C ILE A 4 -13.09 -17.07 -24.10
N SER A 5 -13.73 -15.95 -24.47
CA SER A 5 -13.40 -14.63 -23.93
C SER A 5 -13.66 -14.51 -22.42
N SER A 6 -14.76 -15.08 -21.92
CA SER A 6 -15.10 -15.06 -20.49
C SER A 6 -14.14 -15.93 -19.68
N ILE A 7 -13.82 -17.13 -20.17
CA ILE A 7 -12.91 -18.07 -19.50
C ILE A 7 -11.48 -17.52 -19.51
N THR A 8 -11.04 -16.94 -20.64
CA THR A 8 -9.72 -16.28 -20.72
C THR A 8 -9.62 -15.15 -19.70
N LYS A 9 -10.66 -14.31 -19.59
CA LYS A 9 -10.73 -13.24 -18.60
C LYS A 9 -10.65 -13.78 -17.17
N GLU A 10 -11.37 -14.85 -16.86
CA GLU A 10 -11.35 -15.49 -15.55
C GLU A 10 -9.96 -16.05 -15.19
N ILE A 11 -9.30 -16.76 -16.12
CA ILE A 11 -7.95 -17.28 -15.89
C ILE A 11 -6.95 -16.14 -15.66
N VAL A 12 -7.04 -15.06 -16.44
CA VAL A 12 -6.16 -13.88 -16.26
C VAL A 12 -6.47 -13.18 -14.94
N ASN A 13 -7.74 -13.00 -14.56
CA ASN A 13 -8.14 -12.43 -13.26
C ASN A 13 -7.61 -13.23 -12.08
N ASN A 14 -7.62 -14.55 -12.18
CA ASN A 14 -7.14 -15.45 -11.13
C ASN A 14 -5.60 -15.52 -11.07
N ASN A 15 -4.88 -14.87 -11.99
CA ASN A 15 -3.43 -14.77 -11.96
C ASN A 15 -2.99 -13.29 -11.94
N PRO A 16 -2.71 -12.73 -10.74
CA PRO A 16 -2.34 -11.33 -10.59
C PRO A 16 -1.15 -10.89 -11.44
N LEU A 17 -0.14 -11.75 -11.62
CA LEU A 17 1.06 -11.43 -12.40
C LEU A 17 0.75 -11.30 -13.89
N ILE A 18 -0.07 -12.20 -14.43
CA ILE A 18 -0.49 -12.13 -15.84
C ILE A 18 -1.40 -10.92 -16.04
N ASN A 19 -2.35 -10.70 -15.13
CA ASN A 19 -3.26 -9.56 -15.18
C ASN A 19 -2.49 -8.24 -15.27
N GLU A 20 -1.49 -8.09 -14.40
CA GLU A 20 -0.67 -6.90 -14.36
C GLU A 20 0.26 -6.76 -15.57
N ALA A 21 0.95 -7.82 -15.98
CA ALA A 21 1.79 -7.75 -17.18
C ALA A 21 0.97 -7.41 -18.43
N LEU A 22 -0.27 -7.88 -18.49
CA LEU A 22 -1.22 -7.53 -19.54
C LEU A 22 -1.70 -6.09 -19.41
N SER A 23 -2.04 -5.59 -18.21
CA SER A 23 -2.49 -4.20 -18.02
C SER A 23 -1.40 -3.16 -18.29
N LEU A 24 -0.14 -3.52 -18.06
CA LEU A 24 1.04 -2.70 -18.38
C LEU A 24 1.41 -2.75 -19.87
N GLY A 25 0.79 -3.61 -20.67
CA GLY A 25 1.10 -3.78 -22.09
C GLY A 25 2.49 -4.37 -22.38
N ILE A 26 3.10 -5.05 -21.41
CA ILE A 26 4.46 -5.59 -21.51
C ILE A 26 4.49 -7.08 -21.89
N VAL A 27 3.32 -7.73 -21.97
CA VAL A 27 3.19 -9.15 -22.30
C VAL A 27 2.97 -9.36 -23.80
N SER A 28 3.65 -10.36 -24.37
CA SER A 28 3.34 -10.81 -25.73
C SER A 28 2.06 -11.63 -25.75
N HIS A 29 1.04 -11.12 -26.42
CA HIS A 29 -0.26 -11.79 -26.59
C HIS A 29 -0.12 -13.19 -27.20
N GLY A 30 0.80 -13.39 -28.15
CA GLY A 30 1.03 -14.70 -28.78
C GLY A 30 1.62 -15.70 -27.80
N LYS A 31 2.66 -15.31 -27.05
CA LYS A 31 3.27 -16.18 -26.04
C LYS A 31 2.34 -16.46 -24.87
N LEU A 32 1.56 -15.48 -24.44
CA LEU A 32 0.55 -15.70 -23.43
C LEU A 32 -0.56 -16.63 -23.93
N ALA A 33 -0.96 -16.54 -25.20
CA ALA A 33 -1.93 -17.46 -25.78
C ALA A 33 -1.42 -18.91 -25.81
N GLU A 34 -0.18 -19.13 -26.26
CA GLU A 34 0.49 -20.44 -26.21
C GLU A 34 0.48 -21.02 -24.79
N PHE A 35 0.81 -20.19 -23.79
CA PHE A 35 0.84 -20.58 -22.39
C PHE A 35 -0.55 -20.93 -21.82
N LEU A 36 -1.59 -20.16 -22.16
CA LEU A 36 -2.94 -20.35 -21.62
C LEU A 36 -3.73 -21.45 -22.33
N LYS A 37 -3.35 -21.80 -23.57
CA LYS A 37 -4.08 -22.73 -24.42
C LYS A 37 -4.36 -24.09 -23.78
N PRO A 38 -3.39 -24.81 -23.18
CA PRO A 38 -3.65 -26.14 -22.61
C PRO A 38 -4.77 -26.10 -21.56
N LYS A 39 -4.73 -25.10 -20.67
CA LYS A 39 -5.73 -24.92 -19.62
C LYS A 39 -7.11 -24.51 -20.18
N LEU A 40 -7.12 -23.69 -21.24
CA LEU A 40 -8.36 -23.30 -21.90
C LEU A 40 -9.01 -24.49 -22.62
N GLU A 41 -8.23 -25.33 -23.30
CA GLU A 41 -8.74 -26.54 -23.96
C GLU A 41 -9.23 -27.57 -22.94
N GLU A 42 -8.55 -27.70 -21.79
CA GLU A 42 -8.98 -28.53 -20.66
C GLU A 42 -10.36 -28.10 -20.13
N ILE A 43 -10.54 -26.82 -19.82
CA ILE A 43 -11.79 -26.28 -19.26
C ILE A 43 -12.95 -26.36 -20.27
N THR A 44 -12.66 -26.14 -21.56
CA THR A 44 -13.69 -26.08 -22.60
C THR A 44 -14.00 -27.44 -23.24
N GLY A 45 -13.12 -28.44 -23.05
CA GLY A 45 -13.25 -29.76 -23.65
C GLY A 45 -13.08 -29.78 -25.18
N GLN A 46 -12.54 -28.71 -25.77
CA GLN A 46 -12.38 -28.60 -27.23
C GLN A 46 -11.07 -27.91 -27.60
N LYS A 47 -10.56 -28.21 -28.80
CA LYS A 47 -9.39 -27.51 -29.35
C LYS A 47 -9.73 -26.07 -29.69
N ILE A 48 -8.82 -25.15 -29.35
CA ILE A 48 -9.01 -23.72 -29.54
C ILE A 48 -7.94 -23.19 -30.50
N ASN A 49 -8.35 -22.31 -31.42
CA ASN A 49 -7.42 -21.58 -32.29
C ASN A 49 -6.69 -20.49 -31.50
N ASP A 50 -5.37 -20.41 -31.62
CA ASP A 50 -4.51 -19.42 -30.98
C ASP A 50 -5.00 -17.99 -31.26
N HIS A 51 -5.46 -17.72 -32.48
CA HIS A 51 -5.98 -16.39 -32.85
C HIS A 51 -7.19 -15.98 -31.99
N THR A 52 -8.04 -16.93 -31.62
CA THR A 52 -9.20 -16.68 -30.76
C THR A 52 -8.77 -16.25 -29.36
N ILE A 53 -7.73 -16.88 -28.81
CA ILE A 53 -7.17 -16.56 -27.49
C ILE A 53 -6.49 -15.19 -27.54
N ILE A 54 -5.68 -14.92 -28.57
CA ILE A 54 -5.03 -13.62 -28.79
C ILE A 54 -6.06 -12.48 -28.83
N MET A 55 -7.17 -12.68 -29.54
CA MET A 55 -8.23 -11.67 -29.65
C MET A 55 -9.01 -11.49 -28.35
N ALA A 56 -9.16 -12.54 -27.54
CA ALA A 56 -9.73 -12.44 -26.20
C ALA A 56 -8.81 -11.61 -25.28
N LEU A 57 -7.50 -11.90 -25.29
CA LEU A 57 -6.50 -11.18 -24.50
C LEU A 57 -6.43 -9.69 -24.86
N ARG A 58 -6.33 -9.34 -26.16
CA ARG A 58 -6.30 -7.93 -26.62
C ARG A 58 -7.53 -7.14 -26.19
N ARG A 59 -8.71 -7.76 -26.30
CA ARG A 59 -9.97 -7.12 -25.89
C ARG A 59 -10.00 -6.89 -24.39
N TYR A 60 -9.46 -7.84 -23.63
CA TYR A 60 -9.42 -7.76 -22.20
C TYR A 60 -8.38 -6.74 -21.70
N GLU A 61 -7.19 -6.69 -22.30
CA GLU A 61 -6.19 -5.62 -22.09
C GLU A 61 -6.83 -4.23 -22.27
N ALA A 62 -7.56 -4.01 -23.37
CA ALA A 62 -8.26 -2.74 -23.61
C ALA A 62 -9.33 -2.41 -22.55
N GLN A 63 -9.90 -3.42 -21.87
CA GLN A 63 -10.80 -3.21 -20.73
C GLN A 63 -10.02 -2.92 -19.44
N LEU A 64 -8.91 -3.63 -19.21
CA LEU A 64 -8.04 -3.45 -18.05
C LEU A 64 -7.49 -2.04 -18.01
N ILE A 65 -6.92 -1.54 -19.11
CA ILE A 65 -6.37 -0.18 -19.20
C ILE A 65 -7.41 0.87 -18.79
N LYS A 66 -8.65 0.75 -19.30
CA LYS A 66 -9.77 1.65 -18.95
C LYS A 66 -10.21 1.53 -17.48
N THR A 67 -10.04 0.38 -16.87
CA THR A 67 -10.48 0.09 -15.49
C THR A 67 -9.41 0.52 -14.48
N THR A 68 -8.14 0.23 -14.75
CA THR A 68 -6.97 0.70 -13.99
C THR A 68 -6.99 2.23 -13.89
N GLU A 69 -7.23 2.93 -14.99
CA GLU A 69 -7.38 4.40 -14.99
C GLU A 69 -8.54 4.92 -14.11
N ARG A 70 -9.57 4.10 -13.83
CA ARG A 70 -10.77 4.50 -13.08
C ARG A 70 -10.70 4.13 -11.60
N GLU A 71 -10.15 2.96 -11.26
CA GLU A 71 -10.07 2.40 -9.91
C GLU A 71 -8.89 2.93 -9.08
N GLU A 72 -7.82 3.42 -9.71
CA GLU A 72 -6.68 4.02 -9.00
C GLU A 72 -7.04 5.33 -8.27
N ARG A 73 -8.22 5.91 -8.54
CA ARG A 73 -8.60 7.26 -8.09
C ARG A 73 -8.88 7.42 -6.59
N LYS A 74 -8.97 6.36 -5.78
CA LYS A 74 -9.47 6.45 -4.38
C LYS A 74 -8.97 5.37 -3.41
N LEU A 75 -7.67 5.12 -3.32
CA LEU A 75 -7.15 4.03 -2.48
C LEU A 75 -6.96 4.41 -1.00
N PHE A 76 -6.54 5.65 -0.73
CA PHE A 76 -6.51 6.24 0.60
C PHE A 76 -6.77 7.75 0.51
N ASN A 77 -7.37 8.32 1.54
CA ASN A 77 -7.81 9.73 1.53
C ASN A 77 -6.74 10.64 2.15
N GLU A 78 -6.06 10.15 3.18
CA GLU A 78 -5.20 10.92 4.06
C GLU A 78 -3.87 10.19 4.28
N ILE A 79 -2.78 10.94 4.22
CA ILE A 79 -1.44 10.50 4.61
C ILE A 79 -1.05 11.35 5.82
N ASN A 80 -0.76 10.71 6.95
CA ASN A 80 -0.13 11.35 8.10
C ASN A 80 1.29 10.86 8.24
N ILE A 81 2.20 11.75 8.60
CA ILE A 81 3.61 11.42 8.86
C ILE A 81 3.91 11.83 10.29
N LYS A 82 4.50 10.92 11.06
CA LYS A 82 4.98 11.16 12.42
C LYS A 82 6.45 10.79 12.51
N THR A 83 7.26 11.70 13.03
CA THR A 83 8.69 11.51 13.32
C THR A 83 8.88 11.03 14.75
N ASP A 84 10.15 10.87 15.15
CA ASP A 84 10.53 10.53 16.52
C ASP A 84 9.90 9.22 17.00
N ILE A 85 9.87 8.23 16.10
CA ILE A 85 9.39 6.90 16.39
C ILE A 85 10.56 6.02 16.77
N SER A 86 10.39 5.27 17.85
CA SER A 86 11.29 4.22 18.27
C SER A 86 10.63 2.86 18.04
N TYR A 87 11.44 1.90 17.62
CA TYR A 87 11.06 0.51 17.41
C TYR A 87 12.02 -0.39 18.18
N LEU A 88 11.48 -1.02 19.22
CA LEU A 88 12.22 -1.83 20.17
C LEU A 88 11.83 -3.30 19.99
N HIS A 89 12.83 -4.17 20.02
CA HIS A 89 12.74 -5.61 19.92
C HIS A 89 13.29 -6.23 21.20
N LEU A 90 12.52 -7.10 21.83
CA LEU A 90 12.80 -7.67 23.14
C LEU A 90 12.60 -9.18 23.10
N ARG A 91 13.36 -9.92 23.90
CA ARG A 91 13.09 -11.33 24.12
C ARG A 91 11.74 -11.50 24.82
N ASN A 92 10.92 -12.43 24.35
CA ASN A 92 9.69 -12.78 25.05
C ASN A 92 10.02 -13.64 26.29
N SER A 93 10.12 -12.98 27.44
CA SER A 93 10.22 -13.64 28.74
C SER A 93 9.07 -13.20 29.65
N GLN A 94 8.76 -13.99 30.67
CA GLN A 94 7.75 -13.61 31.66
C GLN A 94 8.13 -12.31 32.40
N SER A 95 9.43 -12.07 32.62
CA SER A 95 9.93 -10.83 33.24
C SER A 95 9.62 -9.63 32.35
N THR A 96 10.01 -9.72 31.08
CA THR A 96 9.80 -8.68 30.07
C THR A 96 8.31 -8.36 29.90
N LEU A 97 7.45 -9.39 29.82
CA LEU A 97 6.00 -9.19 29.75
C LEU A 97 5.44 -8.45 30.96
N ASN A 98 5.87 -8.83 32.17
CA ASN A 98 5.41 -8.17 33.39
C ASN A 98 5.84 -6.69 33.43
N GLN A 99 7.06 -6.38 33.01
CA GLN A 99 7.56 -5.00 32.91
C GLN A 99 6.72 -4.17 31.93
N ILE A 100 6.43 -4.73 30.75
CA ILE A 100 5.61 -4.09 29.73
C ILE A 100 4.18 -3.86 30.21
N LEU A 101 3.55 -4.85 30.86
CA LEU A 101 2.20 -4.73 31.40
C LEU A 101 2.12 -3.65 32.49
N ASN A 102 3.13 -3.57 33.36
CA ASN A 102 3.24 -2.51 34.35
C ASN A 102 3.35 -1.13 33.70
N PHE A 103 4.13 -1.02 32.63
CA PHE A 103 4.27 0.21 31.87
C PHE A 103 3.00 0.61 31.11
N HIS A 104 2.26 -0.36 30.55
CA HIS A 104 1.03 -0.12 29.80
C HIS A 104 0.01 0.73 30.57
N SER A 105 -0.08 0.56 31.90
CA SER A 105 -0.97 1.35 32.76
C SER A 105 -0.66 2.85 32.80
N LYS A 106 0.56 3.25 32.39
CA LYS A 106 1.05 4.63 32.41
C LYS A 106 0.87 5.36 31.07
N ILE A 107 0.49 4.64 30.01
CA ILE A 107 0.33 5.19 28.66
C ILE A 107 -1.05 5.84 28.53
N ASP A 108 -1.07 7.09 28.06
CA ASP A 108 -2.30 7.84 27.84
C ASP A 108 -2.59 7.95 26.34
N LEU A 109 -3.25 6.91 25.81
CA LEU A 109 -3.65 6.84 24.41
C LEU A 109 -4.61 7.98 24.00
N GLN A 110 -5.33 8.60 24.95
CA GLN A 110 -6.25 9.70 24.64
C GLN A 110 -5.53 11.00 24.30
N LYS A 111 -4.26 11.14 24.69
CA LYS A 111 -3.40 12.27 24.30
C LYS A 111 -2.76 12.11 22.91
N GLY A 112 -3.13 11.08 22.16
CA GLY A 112 -2.57 10.83 20.82
C GLY A 112 -1.20 10.17 20.83
N GLU A 113 -0.82 9.59 21.97
CA GLU A 113 0.37 8.76 22.13
C GLU A 113 0.30 7.55 21.21
N ILE A 114 1.44 7.20 20.62
CA ILE A 114 1.57 6.05 19.73
C ILE A 114 2.05 4.89 20.58
N TYR A 115 1.32 3.78 20.55
CA TYR A 115 1.75 2.56 21.19
C TYR A 115 1.25 1.36 20.40
N HIS A 116 2.17 0.67 19.74
CA HIS A 116 1.92 -0.62 19.12
C HIS A 116 2.80 -1.65 19.80
N ILE A 117 2.17 -2.75 20.22
CA ILE A 117 2.86 -3.91 20.77
C ILE A 117 2.48 -5.12 19.94
N THR A 118 3.47 -5.93 19.59
CA THR A 118 3.28 -7.25 18.98
C THR A 118 4.05 -8.26 19.80
N GLN A 119 3.44 -9.39 20.10
CA GLN A 119 4.03 -10.46 20.88
C GLN A 119 4.00 -11.75 20.08
N ASP A 120 5.18 -12.30 19.84
CA ASP A 120 5.44 -13.59 19.23
C ASP A 120 6.08 -14.52 20.27
N PRO A 121 6.16 -15.85 20.04
CA PRO A 121 6.70 -16.80 21.02
C PRO A 121 8.10 -16.45 21.55
N ASP A 122 8.97 -15.91 20.70
CA ASP A 122 10.37 -15.61 21.06
C ASP A 122 10.64 -14.12 21.27
N GLU A 123 9.74 -13.25 20.81
CA GLU A 123 10.01 -11.82 20.69
C GLU A 123 8.79 -10.96 21.02
N ILE A 124 9.03 -9.83 21.68
CA ILE A 124 8.05 -8.76 21.86
C ILE A 124 8.60 -7.52 21.20
N THR A 125 7.79 -6.89 20.35
CA THR A 125 8.16 -5.64 19.70
C THR A 125 7.25 -4.51 20.13
N ILE A 126 7.85 -3.33 20.34
CA ILE A 126 7.16 -2.12 20.77
C ILE A 126 7.52 -0.99 19.82
N ILE A 127 6.50 -0.34 19.26
CA ILE A 127 6.64 0.88 18.46
C ILE A 127 5.93 2.02 19.19
N THR A 128 6.68 3.05 19.54
CA THR A 128 6.17 4.22 20.25
C THR A 128 6.99 5.46 19.93
N ASN A 129 6.63 6.62 20.46
CA ASN A 129 7.46 7.80 20.32
C ASN A 129 8.72 7.73 21.21
N ASN A 130 9.77 8.45 20.85
CA ASN A 130 11.05 8.45 21.56
C ASN A 130 10.91 8.79 23.05
N SER A 131 9.97 9.68 23.40
CA SER A 131 9.73 10.10 24.80
C SER A 131 9.20 8.96 25.67
N ILE A 132 8.26 8.16 25.17
CA ILE A 132 7.73 7.00 25.89
C ILE A 132 8.76 5.88 25.87
N MET A 133 9.46 5.68 24.74
CA MET A 133 10.52 4.68 24.63
C MET A 133 11.58 4.86 25.73
N LYS A 134 12.01 6.09 25.98
CA LYS A 134 12.96 6.38 27.05
C LYS A 134 12.47 5.88 28.42
N GLN A 135 11.19 6.05 28.73
CA GLN A 135 10.61 5.59 29.99
C GLN A 135 10.49 4.06 30.05
N ILE A 136 10.19 3.41 28.92
CA ILE A 136 10.18 1.93 28.82
C ILE A 136 11.57 1.39 29.11
N MET A 137 12.60 1.99 28.50
CA MET A 137 14.00 1.62 28.64
C MET A 137 14.52 1.74 30.08
N GLU A 138 13.93 2.60 30.92
CA GLU A 138 14.27 2.69 32.34
C GLU A 138 13.77 1.48 33.15
N THR A 139 12.81 0.72 32.62
CA THR A 139 12.20 -0.44 33.29
C THR A 139 12.64 -1.78 32.72
N ILE A 140 13.22 -1.79 31.51
CA ILE A 140 13.62 -3.00 30.81
C ILE A 140 15.07 -3.33 31.10
N GLU A 141 15.32 -4.62 31.29
CA GLU A 141 16.66 -5.15 31.50
C GLU A 141 17.43 -5.22 30.17
N GLU A 142 18.69 -4.76 30.16
CA GLU A 142 19.51 -4.69 28.94
C GLU A 142 19.72 -6.08 28.28
N GLN A 143 19.78 -7.15 29.08
CA GLN A 143 19.91 -8.53 28.58
C GLN A 143 18.70 -9.03 27.76
N ASP A 144 17.54 -8.42 27.95
CA ASP A 144 16.31 -8.78 27.22
C ASP A 144 16.19 -8.00 25.91
N MET A 145 17.04 -7.00 25.67
CA MET A 145 17.03 -6.22 24.45
C MET A 145 17.70 -6.95 23.29
N ILE A 146 16.94 -7.11 22.20
CA ILE A 146 17.44 -7.69 20.95
C ILE A 146 17.93 -6.58 20.02
N ALA A 147 17.10 -5.55 19.82
CA ALA A 147 17.43 -4.42 18.95
C ALA A 147 16.62 -3.18 19.33
N LEU A 148 17.19 -2.01 19.07
CA LEU A 148 16.52 -0.73 19.20
C LEU A 148 16.83 0.12 17.96
N HIS A 149 15.77 0.56 17.28
CA HIS A 149 15.83 1.55 16.21
C HIS A 149 15.18 2.84 16.71
N ILE A 150 15.90 3.95 16.61
CA ILE A 150 15.42 5.27 17.00
C ILE A 150 15.32 6.19 15.79
N ASN A 151 14.59 7.29 15.93
CA ASN A 151 14.42 8.31 14.89
C ASN A 151 13.86 7.71 13.58
N MET A 152 12.98 6.74 13.73
CA MET A 152 12.21 6.19 12.63
C MET A 152 11.05 7.14 12.30
N VAL A 153 10.49 6.96 11.11
CA VAL A 153 9.31 7.68 10.65
C VAL A 153 8.14 6.72 10.45
N MET A 154 6.98 7.11 10.96
CA MET A 154 5.71 6.43 10.79
C MET A 154 4.86 7.16 9.76
N ILE A 155 4.52 6.50 8.66
CA ILE A 155 3.55 6.98 7.67
C ILE A 155 2.25 6.21 7.84
N ILE A 156 1.15 6.93 8.10
CA ILE A 156 -0.20 6.37 8.30
C ILE A 156 -1.06 6.74 7.10
N LEU A 157 -1.56 5.73 6.40
CA LEU A 157 -2.47 5.85 5.26
C LEU A 157 -3.88 5.46 5.71
N LYS A 158 -4.81 6.40 5.75
CA LYS A 158 -6.21 6.11 6.13
C LYS A 158 -7.05 5.79 4.90
N TYR A 159 -7.70 4.63 4.93
CA TYR A 159 -8.60 4.18 3.87
C TYR A 159 -9.90 4.97 3.85
N SER A 160 -10.53 5.03 2.67
CA SER A 160 -11.88 5.58 2.56
C SER A 160 -12.89 4.61 3.19
N LYS A 161 -13.83 5.12 3.98
CA LYS A 161 -14.86 4.29 4.65
C LYS A 161 -15.80 3.60 3.66
N ASP A 162 -15.92 4.14 2.44
CA ASP A 162 -17.02 3.75 1.56
C ASP A 162 -16.77 2.43 0.83
N HIS A 163 -15.58 2.16 0.26
CA HIS A 163 -15.44 0.99 -0.64
C HIS A 163 -13.99 0.52 -0.84
N THR A 164 -13.34 0.00 0.19
CA THR A 164 -12.01 -0.63 -0.02
C THR A 164 -11.80 -1.83 0.89
N ASN A 165 -11.64 -3.01 0.30
CA ASN A 165 -11.11 -4.18 0.99
C ASN A 165 -9.68 -3.83 1.45
N SER A 166 -9.48 -3.68 2.76
CA SER A 166 -8.19 -3.27 3.34
C SER A 166 -7.04 -4.19 2.92
N GLN A 167 -7.32 -5.48 2.68
CA GLN A 167 -6.34 -6.46 2.22
C GLN A 167 -5.89 -6.20 0.78
N GLU A 168 -6.80 -5.80 -0.09
CA GLU A 168 -6.49 -5.44 -1.46
C GLU A 168 -5.64 -4.15 -1.51
N MET A 169 -5.96 -3.18 -0.65
CA MET A 169 -5.17 -1.95 -0.52
C MET A 169 -3.74 -2.24 -0.09
N PHE A 170 -3.57 -3.06 0.95
CA PHE A 170 -2.25 -3.48 1.41
C PHE A 170 -1.44 -4.10 0.27
N GLN A 171 -2.02 -5.04 -0.49
CA GLN A 171 -1.33 -5.67 -1.62
C GLN A 171 -0.94 -4.68 -2.71
N LYS A 172 -1.84 -3.76 -3.08
CA LYS A 172 -1.53 -2.74 -4.09
C LYS A 172 -0.42 -1.80 -3.65
N ILE A 173 -0.47 -1.32 -2.40
CA ILE A 173 0.52 -0.39 -1.84
C ILE A 173 1.87 -1.09 -1.69
N SER A 174 1.89 -2.28 -1.09
CA SER A 174 3.14 -3.03 -0.87
C SER A 174 3.85 -3.29 -2.19
N TRP A 175 3.12 -3.78 -3.18
CA TRP A 175 3.67 -4.04 -4.50
C TRP A 175 4.21 -2.80 -5.22
N LYS A 176 3.57 -1.64 -5.06
CA LYS A 176 4.08 -0.37 -5.61
C LYS A 176 5.34 0.08 -4.91
N LEU A 177 5.41 0.02 -3.59
CA LEU A 177 6.59 0.41 -2.83
C LEU A 177 7.78 -0.50 -3.16
N THR A 178 7.58 -1.82 -3.15
CA THR A 178 8.63 -2.79 -3.51
C THR A 178 9.17 -2.56 -4.93
N ARG A 179 8.31 -2.25 -5.91
CA ARG A 179 8.76 -1.97 -7.28
C ARG A 179 9.59 -0.69 -7.44
N ASN A 180 9.48 0.24 -6.50
CA ASN A 180 10.28 1.46 -6.50
C ASN A 180 11.51 1.34 -5.57
N ASP A 181 11.87 0.11 -5.18
CA ASP A 181 13.00 -0.18 -4.28
C ASP A 181 12.95 0.56 -2.94
N ILE A 182 11.74 0.76 -2.43
CA ILE A 182 11.50 1.45 -1.16
C ILE A 182 11.58 0.46 -0.02
N LYS A 183 12.45 0.75 0.95
CA LYS A 183 12.66 -0.08 2.14
C LYS A 183 11.68 0.34 3.22
N ILE A 184 10.83 -0.59 3.62
CA ILE A 184 9.93 -0.45 4.77
C ILE A 184 10.43 -1.40 5.85
N THR A 185 10.66 -0.88 7.04
CA THR A 185 11.10 -1.66 8.21
C THR A 185 9.98 -2.54 8.71
N THR A 186 8.79 -1.97 8.93
CA THR A 186 7.63 -2.69 9.45
C THR A 186 6.33 -2.18 8.83
N TRP A 187 5.41 -3.11 8.58
CA TRP A 187 4.06 -2.84 8.13
C TRP A 187 3.08 -3.19 9.25
N ILE A 188 2.17 -2.29 9.59
CA ILE A 188 1.05 -2.59 10.49
C ILE A 188 -0.24 -2.37 9.72
N HIS A 189 -0.92 -3.47 9.41
CA HIS A 189 -2.19 -3.44 8.72
C HIS A 189 -3.34 -3.44 9.71
N LYS A 190 -4.29 -2.52 9.52
CA LYS A 190 -5.54 -2.45 10.28
C LYS A 190 -6.73 -2.38 9.34
N SER A 191 -7.93 -2.44 9.92
CA SER A 191 -9.18 -2.41 9.15
C SER A 191 -9.37 -1.12 8.34
N ASN A 192 -8.93 0.03 8.85
CA ASN A 192 -9.17 1.34 8.26
C ASN A 192 -7.88 2.14 7.96
N GLU A 193 -6.72 1.60 8.29
CA GLU A 193 -5.44 2.27 8.05
C GLU A 193 -4.31 1.27 7.77
N LEU A 194 -3.31 1.73 7.04
CA LEU A 194 -2.02 1.08 6.88
C LEU A 194 -0.95 1.96 7.49
N ILE A 195 -0.12 1.39 8.35
CA ILE A 195 0.99 2.10 8.97
C ILE A 195 2.30 1.51 8.44
N LEU A 196 3.18 2.38 7.99
CA LEU A 196 4.51 2.05 7.50
C LEU A 196 5.53 2.64 8.47
N ILE A 197 6.47 1.84 8.93
CA ILE A 197 7.64 2.30 9.69
C ILE A 197 8.85 2.17 8.78
N LEU A 198 9.62 3.26 8.66
CA LEU A 198 10.78 3.33 7.77
C LEU A 198 11.83 4.30 8.32
N ASN A 199 13.04 4.21 7.78
CA ASN A 199 14.10 5.16 8.09
C ASN A 199 13.81 6.52 7.44
N GLU A 200 14.38 7.60 7.98
CA GLU A 200 14.22 8.96 7.44
C GLU A 200 14.58 9.08 5.95
N ASN A 201 15.62 8.36 5.52
CA ASN A 201 16.09 8.37 4.13
C ASN A 201 15.04 7.84 3.13
N ASP A 202 14.15 6.95 3.57
CA ASP A 202 13.13 6.32 2.73
C ASP A 202 11.83 7.15 2.68
N VAL A 203 11.69 8.20 3.50
CA VAL A 203 10.45 8.99 3.64
C VAL A 203 10.08 9.71 2.36
N ILE A 204 11.03 10.44 1.77
CA ILE A 204 10.77 11.24 0.56
C ILE A 204 10.45 10.32 -0.64
N PRO A 205 11.22 9.25 -0.93
CA PRO A 205 10.85 8.28 -1.96
C PRO A 205 9.47 7.65 -1.74
N THR A 206 9.16 7.28 -0.48
CA THR A 206 7.86 6.72 -0.10
C THR A 206 6.73 7.69 -0.35
N TYR A 207 6.84 8.90 0.20
CA TYR A 207 5.84 9.94 0.01
C TYR A 207 5.63 10.26 -1.46
N ASN A 208 6.69 10.42 -2.24
CA ASN A 208 6.59 10.70 -3.67
C ASN A 208 5.90 9.57 -4.44
N THR A 209 6.18 8.31 -4.11
CA THR A 209 5.55 7.15 -4.75
C THR A 209 4.07 7.07 -4.40
N LEU A 210 3.72 7.26 -3.14
CA LEU A 210 2.34 7.30 -2.67
C LEU A 210 1.57 8.52 -3.19
N PHE A 211 2.23 9.67 -3.28
CA PHE A 211 1.64 10.90 -3.80
C PHE A 211 1.44 10.84 -5.30
N LYS A 212 2.43 10.34 -6.06
CA LYS A 212 2.22 10.00 -7.48
C LYS A 212 1.10 8.99 -7.62
N PHE A 213 0.95 8.02 -6.73
CA PHE A 213 -0.17 7.11 -6.80
C PHE A 213 -1.53 7.80 -6.54
N LYS A 214 -1.54 8.81 -5.65
CA LYS A 214 -2.70 9.70 -5.46
C LYS A 214 -2.93 10.66 -6.64
N ASN A 215 -1.90 11.05 -7.40
CA ASN A 215 -1.93 12.16 -8.37
C ASN A 215 -1.54 11.85 -9.83
N THR A 216 -1.09 10.62 -10.17
CA THR A 216 -0.87 10.16 -11.58
C THR A 216 -2.19 10.15 -12.38
N ILE A 217 -3.26 10.58 -11.71
CA ILE A 217 -4.63 10.85 -12.12
C ILE A 217 -4.83 12.22 -12.81
N GLU A 218 -3.86 13.14 -12.85
CA GLU A 218 -4.05 14.47 -13.50
C GLU A 218 -3.31 14.70 -14.84
N ILE A 219 -2.42 13.81 -15.28
CA ILE A 219 -1.67 14.03 -16.52
C ILE A 219 -2.07 13.02 -17.59
N THR A 220 -3.30 13.16 -18.07
CA THR A 220 -3.61 12.85 -19.48
C THR A 220 -4.17 14.13 -20.08
N SER A 221 -3.28 14.87 -20.73
CA SER A 221 -3.55 16.11 -21.43
C SER A 221 -4.66 15.91 -22.48
N ASP A 222 -5.84 16.44 -22.17
CA ASP A 222 -6.89 16.73 -23.15
C ASP A 222 -6.35 17.80 -24.11
N THR A 223 -5.72 17.36 -25.19
CA THR A 223 -5.38 18.21 -26.34
C THR A 223 -6.60 18.43 -27.24
N ARG A 224 -7.82 18.56 -26.68
CA ARG A 224 -8.98 19.06 -27.43
C ARG A 224 -9.91 19.89 -26.55
N LYS A 225 -9.46 21.08 -26.12
CA LYS A 225 -10.34 22.25 -26.09
C LYS A 225 -9.55 23.55 -26.10
N LYS A 226 -9.55 24.19 -27.28
CA LYS A 226 -9.35 25.62 -27.41
C LYS A 226 -10.31 26.35 -26.46
N GLY A 227 -9.79 27.31 -25.71
CA GLY A 227 -10.60 28.44 -25.24
C GLY A 227 -10.52 28.75 -23.75
N LYS A 228 -9.75 29.79 -23.43
CA LYS A 228 -9.80 30.65 -22.23
C LYS A 228 -9.31 30.03 -20.92
N ILE A 229 -8.01 30.25 -20.69
CA ILE A 229 -7.40 30.26 -19.36
C ILE A 229 -8.04 31.41 -18.57
N LYS A 230 -8.76 31.09 -17.49
CA LYS A 230 -9.11 32.04 -16.43
C LYS A 230 -8.28 31.67 -15.21
N ILE A 231 -7.20 32.41 -14.98
CA ILE A 231 -6.38 32.30 -13.77
C ILE A 231 -7.21 32.87 -12.62
N ILE A 232 -7.62 32.03 -11.68
CA ILE A 232 -8.08 32.49 -10.36
C ILE A 232 -7.01 32.03 -9.37
N SER A 233 -6.07 32.93 -9.08
CA SER A 233 -5.15 32.79 -7.96
C SER A 233 -5.90 33.11 -6.67
N SER A 234 -6.17 32.11 -5.84
CA SER A 234 -6.57 32.33 -4.46
C SER A 234 -5.33 32.56 -3.59
N SER A 235 -4.95 33.82 -3.39
CA SER A 235 -4.10 34.21 -2.26
C SER A 235 -4.31 35.68 -1.87
N LYS A 236 -4.49 35.88 -0.56
CA LYS A 236 -4.56 37.13 0.23
C LYS A 236 -5.92 37.83 0.18
N GLY A 237 -6.62 38.07 1.29
CA GLY A 237 -6.10 38.45 2.61
C GLY A 237 -6.13 39.98 2.69
N GLU A 238 -7.10 40.49 3.44
CA GLU A 238 -7.22 41.80 4.09
C GLU A 238 -6.55 43.03 3.44
N LYS A 239 -7.38 44.04 3.14
CA LYS A 239 -7.18 45.41 3.66
C LYS A 239 -8.42 46.30 3.49
N THR A 240 -8.68 46.99 4.60
CA THR A 240 -9.46 48.20 4.93
C THR A 240 -9.65 49.31 3.88
N GLU A 241 -10.63 50.19 4.22
CA GLU A 241 -10.96 51.54 3.71
C GLU A 241 -11.84 51.60 2.44
N LYS A 242 -12.98 52.32 2.38
CA LYS A 242 -13.55 53.45 3.15
C LYS A 242 -15.04 53.24 3.42
#